data_AF-A0A5C6DBN1-F1
#
_entry.id   AF-A0A5C6DBN1-F1
#
_cell.length_a   1.000
_cell.length_b   1.000
_cell.length_c   1.000
_cell.angle_alpha   90.00
_cell.angle_beta   90.00
_cell.angle_gamma   90.00
#
_symmetry.space_group_name_H-M   'P 1'
#
loop_
_entity.id
_entity.type
_entity.pdbx_description
1 polymer ?
#
loop_
_entity_poly.entity_id
_entity_poly.type
_entity_poly.pdbx_seq_one_letter_code
_entity_poly.pdbx_strand_id
1 'polypeptide(L)' 'MTSRGEKPDFESMKLQASNLKFEEPVLVDLLTGRAYRMPSDTCKPIGQGTMFENLPVYDSPLVVVEQNEIERCLE' A
#
# COMPACT_ATOMS: atom_id res chain seq x y z
N MET A 1 -23.14 -15.54 -21.01
CA MET A 1 -23.54 -14.23 -20.44
C MET A 1 -22.32 -13.69 -19.73
N THR A 2 -21.73 -12.61 -20.25
CA THR A 2 -20.51 -12.02 -19.71
C THR A 2 -20.81 -11.39 -18.35
N SER A 3 -20.10 -11.85 -17.32
CA SER A 3 -20.20 -11.35 -15.96
C SER A 3 -19.94 -9.85 -15.93
N ARG A 4 -20.89 -9.12 -15.35
CA ARG A 4 -20.77 -7.72 -14.98
C ARG A 4 -19.54 -7.64 -14.06
N GLY A 5 -18.47 -6.97 -14.51
CA GLY A 5 -17.17 -6.98 -13.84
C GLY A 5 -17.31 -6.82 -12.33
N GLU A 6 -17.03 -7.91 -11.60
CA GLU A 6 -16.93 -7.88 -10.15
C GLU A 6 -15.85 -6.86 -9.81
N LYS A 7 -16.15 -5.97 -8.86
CA LYS A 7 -15.09 -5.15 -8.26
C LYS A 7 -14.01 -6.12 -7.78
N PRO A 8 -12.72 -5.81 -7.94
CA PRO A 8 -11.68 -6.66 -7.37
C PRO A 8 -12.02 -6.87 -5.89
N ASP A 9 -12.08 -8.14 -5.47
CA ASP A 9 -12.27 -8.46 -4.06
C ASP A 9 -10.98 -8.06 -3.35
N PHE A 10 -11.01 -6.87 -2.74
CA PHE A 10 -9.94 -6.42 -1.88
C PHE A 10 -10.09 -7.10 -0.53
N GLU A 11 -9.08 -7.87 -0.17
CA GLU A 11 -8.93 -8.40 1.17
C GLU A 11 -8.07 -7.46 2.01
N SER A 12 -8.26 -7.51 3.32
CA SER A 12 -7.48 -6.72 4.26
C SER A 12 -6.45 -7.59 4.96
N MET A 13 -5.18 -7.21 4.90
CA MET A 13 -4.08 -7.93 5.55
C MET A 13 -3.51 -7.13 6.73
N LYS A 14 -3.08 -7.85 7.77
CA LYS A 14 -2.25 -7.31 8.84
C LYS A 14 -0.80 -7.76 8.65
N LEU A 15 0.15 -6.83 8.62
CA LEU A 15 1.56 -7.12 8.36
C LEU A 15 2.45 -6.32 9.30
N GLN A 16 3.46 -6.97 9.87
CA GLN A 16 4.52 -6.28 10.62
C GLN A 16 5.82 -6.28 9.81
N ALA A 17 6.33 -5.08 9.53
CA ALA A 17 7.64 -4.89 8.95
C ALA A 17 8.64 -4.48 10.05
N SER A 18 9.57 -5.37 10.37
CA SER A 18 10.62 -5.12 11.36
C SER A 18 11.70 -4.20 10.81
N ASN A 19 12.20 -3.27 11.63
CA ASN A 19 13.30 -2.36 11.28
C ASN A 19 13.04 -1.48 10.04
N LEU A 20 11.78 -1.30 9.68
CA LEU A 20 11.33 -0.44 8.59
C LEU A 20 10.41 0.63 9.16
N LYS A 21 10.68 1.89 8.82
CA LYS A 21 9.90 3.04 9.25
C LYS A 21 9.45 3.81 8.02
N PHE A 22 8.27 4.43 8.13
CA PHE A 22 7.74 5.29 7.09
C PHE A 22 7.38 6.66 7.67
N GLU A 23 7.64 7.73 6.92
CA GLU A 23 7.26 9.10 7.25
C GLU A 23 6.00 9.52 6.47
N GLU A 24 6.02 9.39 5.15
CA GLU A 24 4.91 9.75 4.26
C GLU A 24 4.65 8.61 3.25
N PRO A 25 4.15 7.46 3.71
CA PRO A 25 3.99 6.29 2.86
C PRO A 25 2.80 6.43 1.91
N VAL A 26 3.00 5.94 0.68
CA VAL A 26 1.99 5.80 -0.34
C VAL A 26 1.91 4.34 -0.80
N LEU A 27 0.69 3.92 -1.13
CA LEU A 27 0.43 2.63 -1.75
C LEU A 27 0.38 2.81 -3.27
N VAL A 28 1.25 2.12 -3.97
CA VAL A 28 1.32 2.12 -5.44
C VAL A 28 0.76 0.81 -5.96
N ASP A 29 -0.24 0.93 -6.83
CA ASP A 29 -0.75 -0.17 -7.62
C ASP A 29 0.04 -0.24 -8.93
N LEU A 30 0.85 -1.30 -9.09
CA LEU A 30 1.70 -1.46 -10.26
C LEU A 30 0.93 -1.88 -11.52
N LEU A 31 -0.29 -2.42 -11.40
CA LEU A 31 -1.12 -2.73 -12.55
C LEU A 31 -1.68 -1.47 -13.19
N THR A 32 -2.07 -0.48 -12.38
CA THR A 32 -2.67 0.77 -12.90
C THR A 32 -1.70 1.96 -12.92
N GLY A 33 -0.56 1.86 -12.25
CA GLY A 33 0.41 2.95 -12.06
C GLY A 33 -0.07 4.05 -11.12
N ARG A 34 -1.16 3.82 -10.37
CA ARG A 34 -1.74 4.82 -9.47
C ARG A 34 -1.11 4.74 -8.09
N ALA A 35 -0.80 5.90 -7.52
CA ALA A 35 -0.38 6.05 -6.14
C ALA A 35 -1.53 6.61 -5.28
N TYR A 36 -1.70 6.06 -4.09
CA TYR A 36 -2.73 6.45 -3.13
C TYR A 36 -2.07 6.78 -1.80
N ARG A 37 -2.48 7.90 -1.18
CA ARG A 37 -2.08 8.19 0.21
C ARG A 37 -2.65 7.10 1.12
N MET A 38 -1.81 6.58 2.02
CA MET A 38 -2.28 5.62 3.00
C MET A 38 -3.12 6.33 4.08
N PRO A 39 -4.27 5.77 4.48
CA PRO A 39 -4.99 6.25 5.67
C PRO A 39 -4.09 6.19 6.90
N SER A 40 -4.21 7.15 7.81
CA SER A 40 -3.43 7.23 9.06
C SER A 40 -3.52 5.96 9.90
N ASP A 41 -4.65 5.28 9.80
CA ASP A 41 -4.94 4.10 10.61
C ASP A 41 -4.40 2.82 9.98
N THR A 42 -3.92 2.87 8.74
CA THR A 42 -3.40 1.72 7.99
C THR A 42 -1.92 1.49 8.21
N CYS A 43 -1.12 2.53 8.46
CA CYS A 43 0.33 2.42 8.65
C CYS A 43 0.73 3.09 9.96
N LYS A 44 1.09 2.30 10.97
CA LYS A 44 1.40 2.79 12.32
C LYS A 44 2.82 2.38 12.72
N PRO A 45 3.62 3.30 13.29
CA PRO A 45 4.92 2.92 13.85
C PRO A 45 4.75 2.02 15.08
N ILE A 46 5.56 0.96 15.19
CA ILE A 46 5.59 0.06 16.35
C ILE A 46 7.03 -0.32 16.74
N GLY A 47 7.51 0.14 17.89
CA GLY A 47 8.88 -0.14 18.34
C GLY A 47 9.94 0.29 17.31
N GLN A 48 10.69 -0.67 16.77
CA GLN A 48 11.68 -0.44 15.71
C GLN A 48 11.14 -0.63 14.29
N GLY A 49 9.86 -0.95 14.11
CA GLY A 49 9.26 -1.22 12.81
C GLY A 49 7.95 -0.49 12.56
N THR A 50 7.18 -1.01 11.61
CA THR A 50 5.86 -0.52 11.20
C THR A 50 4.86 -1.67 11.21
N MET A 51 3.65 -1.38 11.70
CA MET A 51 2.49 -2.24 11.63
C MET A 51 1.56 -1.69 10.55
N PHE A 52 1.23 -2.54 9.61
CA PHE A 52 0.15 -2.28 8.66
C PHE A 52 -1.13 -2.93 9.17
N GLU A 53 -2.15 -2.12 9.42
CA GLU A 53 -3.49 -2.59 9.80
C GLU A 53 -4.45 -2.38 8.63
N ASN A 54 -5.18 -3.43 8.23
CA ASN A 54 -6.11 -3.37 7.10
C ASN A 54 -5.45 -2.94 5.77
N LEU A 55 -4.24 -3.43 5.48
CA LEU A 55 -3.57 -3.19 4.21
C LEU A 55 -4.38 -3.85 3.08
N PRO A 56 -4.91 -3.09 2.09
CA PRO A 56 -5.67 -3.68 1.01
C PRO A 56 -4.76 -4.51 0.11
N VAL A 57 -5.18 -5.73 -0.20
CA VAL A 57 -4.51 -6.64 -1.13
C VAL A 57 -5.54 -7.24 -2.09
N TYR A 58 -5.13 -7.45 -3.33
CA TYR A 58 -5.90 -8.15 -4.35
C TYR A 58 -4.91 -8.84 -5.30
N ASP A 59 -5.42 -9.47 -6.36
CA ASP A 59 -4.61 -10.21 -7.34
C ASP A 59 -3.80 -9.29 -8.28
N SER A 60 -2.85 -8.54 -7.70
CA SER A 60 -1.90 -7.66 -8.38
C SER A 60 -0.76 -7.26 -7.44
N PRO A 61 0.45 -7.00 -7.96
CA PRO A 61 1.54 -6.42 -7.17
C PRO A 61 1.20 -5.02 -6.64
N LEU A 62 1.39 -4.84 -5.33
CA LEU A 62 1.28 -3.57 -4.62
C LEU A 62 2.62 -3.22 -3.99
N VAL A 63 2.97 -1.93 -3.97
CA VAL A 63 4.19 -1.42 -3.33
C VAL A 63 3.81 -0.37 -2.30
N VAL A 64 4.34 -0.50 -1.08
CA VAL A 64 4.36 0.61 -0.11
C VAL A 64 5.72 1.27 -0.19
N VAL A 65 5.75 2.57 -0.45
CA VAL A 65 6.98 3.35 -0.65
C VAL A 65 6.80 4.76 -0.07
N GLU A 66 7.90 5.44 0.24
CA GLU A 66 7.85 6.87 0.60
C GLU A 66 7.47 7.72 -0.60
N GLN A 67 6.61 8.73 -0.39
CA GLN A 67 6.19 9.65 -1.44
C GLN A 67 7.40 10.29 -2.17
N ASN A 68 8.40 10.73 -1.41
CA ASN A 68 9.59 11.38 -1.94
C ASN A 68 10.43 10.47 -2.88
N GLU A 69 10.34 9.15 -2.73
CA GLU A 69 11.06 8.23 -3.64
C GLU A 69 10.34 8.09 -4.99
N ILE A 70 9.01 8.30 -5.05
CA ILE A 70 8.29 8.38 -6.33
C ILE A 70 8.69 9.64 -7.08
N GLU A 71 8.74 10.78 -6.39
CA GLU A 71 9.06 12.08 -6.98
C GLU A 71 10.45 12.05 -7.65
N ARG A 72 11.43 11.41 -7.00
CA ARG A 72 12.78 11.19 -7.58
C ARG A 72 12.80 10.35 -8.85
N CYS A 73 11.85 9.44 -9.04
CA CYS A 73 11.78 8.61 -10.24
C CYS A 73 11.16 9.32 -11.45
N LEU A 74 10.56 10.49 -11.25
CA LEU A 74 9.92 11.28 -12.29
C LEU A 74 10.81 12.43 -12.80
N GLU A 75 11.98 12.62 -12.20
CA GLU A 75 13.05 13.53 -12.64
C GLU A 75 14.01 12.83 -13.62
#